data_AF-A0AAW3EQV5-F1
#
_entry.id   AF-A0AAW3EQV5-F1
#
_cell.length_a   1.000
_cell.length_b   1.000
_cell.length_c   1.000
_cell.angle_alpha   90.00
_cell.angle_beta   90.00
_cell.angle_gamma   90.00
#
_symmetry.space_group_name_H-M   'P 1'
#
loop_
_entity.id
_entity.type
_entity.pdbx_description
1 polymer ?
#
loop_
_entity_poly.entity_id
_entity_poly.type
_entity_poly.pdbx_seq_one_letter_code
_entity_poly.pdbx_strand_id
1 'polypeptide(L)'
;MKLDQQQIETKVRTFMVDDMVKEEVRNVAPMDQLDLDSLDQTELRIFLEEEYGVSFDEGGVISPFASIHDIVAFVLSRAPVSQ
;
A
#
# COMPACT_ATOMS: atom_id res chain seq x y z
N MET A 1 11.44 10.96 -11.92
CA MET A 1 11.73 9.52 -11.75
C MET A 1 10.43 8.78 -12.00
N LYS A 2 10.42 7.70 -12.79
CA LYS A 2 9.22 6.85 -12.88
C LYS A 2 9.16 6.03 -11.59
N LEU A 3 8.00 5.97 -10.95
CA LEU A 3 7.77 5.03 -9.86
C LEU A 3 7.84 3.61 -10.44
N ASP A 4 8.80 2.82 -9.97
CA ASP A 4 8.94 1.41 -10.35
C ASP A 4 8.09 0.53 -9.42
N GLN A 5 7.33 -0.38 -10.01
CA GLN A 5 6.46 -1.31 -9.29
C GLN A 5 7.20 -2.05 -8.16
N GLN A 6 8.42 -2.52 -8.45
CA GLN A 6 9.25 -3.24 -7.49
C GLN A 6 9.70 -2.36 -6.30
N GLN A 7 9.91 -1.06 -6.53
CA GLN A 7 10.27 -0.14 -5.46
C GLN A 7 9.10 0.12 -4.51
N ILE A 8 7.89 0.31 -5.06
CA ILE A 8 6.67 0.46 -4.25
C ILE A 8 6.43 -0.80 -3.43
N GLU A 9 6.49 -1.98 -4.07
CA GLU A 9 6.30 -3.25 -3.40
C GLU A 9 7.31 -3.43 -2.24
N THR A 10 8.59 -3.13 -2.48
CA THR A 10 9.63 -3.26 -1.46
C THR A 10 9.32 -2.35 -0.26
N LYS A 11 8.96 -1.08 -0.49
CA LYS A 11 8.63 -0.14 0.58
C LYS A 11 7.39 -0.52 1.35
N VAL A 12 6.32 -0.94 0.66
CA VAL A 12 5.09 -1.42 1.30
C VAL A 12 5.38 -2.62 2.19
N ARG A 13 6.19 -3.58 1.70
CA ARG A 13 6.60 -4.74 2.51
C ARG A 13 7.43 -4.32 3.71
N THR A 14 8.40 -3.44 3.53
CA THR A 14 9.22 -2.92 4.64
C THR A 14 8.35 -2.26 5.70
N PHE A 15 7.44 -1.37 5.31
CA PHE A 15 6.52 -0.73 6.26
C PHE A 15 5.64 -1.74 7.01
N MET A 16 5.04 -2.70 6.28
CA MET A 16 4.21 -3.73 6.92
C MET A 16 4.99 -4.59 7.91
N VAL A 17 6.23 -4.95 7.58
CA VAL A 17 7.07 -5.81 8.42
C VAL A 17 7.66 -5.04 9.60
N ASP A 18 8.25 -3.87 9.35
CA ASP A 18 9.05 -3.15 10.33
C ASP A 18 8.18 -2.23 11.21
N ASP A 19 7.19 -1.56 10.65
CA ASP A 19 6.34 -0.60 11.37
C ASP A 19 5.05 -1.24 11.89
N MET A 20 4.35 -2.02 11.06
CA MET A 20 3.09 -2.69 11.46
C MET A 20 3.32 -4.07 12.11
N VAL A 21 4.57 -4.56 12.14
CA VAL A 21 4.96 -5.85 12.75
C VAL A 21 4.23 -7.06 12.14
N LYS A 22 3.90 -6.98 10.85
CA LYS A 22 3.26 -8.06 10.06
C LYS A 22 4.30 -8.96 9.40
N GLU A 23 5.05 -9.70 10.23
CA GLU A 23 6.15 -10.58 9.78
C GLU A 23 5.71 -11.59 8.69
N GLU A 24 4.45 -12.04 8.72
CA GLU A 24 3.89 -12.94 7.72
C GLU A 24 3.96 -12.37 6.29
N VAL A 25 3.90 -11.05 6.14
CA VAL A 25 3.90 -10.36 4.83
C VAL A 25 5.25 -10.51 4.11
N ARG A 26 6.34 -10.79 4.82
CA ARG A 26 7.70 -10.85 4.25
C ARG A 26 7.81 -11.79 3.05
N ASN A 27 7.08 -12.91 3.06
CA ASN A 27 7.17 -13.96 2.04
C ASN A 27 5.86 -14.19 1.25
N VAL A 28 4.84 -13.38 1.49
CA VAL A 28 3.52 -13.50 0.85
C VAL A 28 3.63 -13.11 -0.63
N ALA A 29 3.02 -13.88 -1.54
CA ALA A 29 3.05 -13.54 -2.96
C ALA A 29 2.23 -12.25 -3.20
N PRO A 30 2.54 -11.44 -4.22
CA PRO A 30 1.85 -10.16 -4.40
C PRO A 30 0.33 -10.25 -4.54
N MET A 31 -0.19 -11.37 -5.05
CA MET A 31 -1.62 -11.62 -5.27
C MET A 31 -2.29 -12.37 -4.11
N ASP A 32 -1.54 -12.82 -3.12
CA ASP A 32 -2.10 -13.52 -1.97
C ASP A 32 -2.86 -12.53 -1.08
N GLN A 33 -3.88 -13.06 -0.39
CA GLN A 33 -4.69 -12.27 0.50
C GLN A 33 -3.91 -11.91 1.77
N LEU A 34 -3.97 -10.65 2.16
CA LEU A 34 -3.43 -10.13 3.40
C LEU A 34 -4.49 -10.18 4.51
N ASP A 35 -4.05 -10.50 5.73
CA ASP A 35 -4.87 -10.46 6.93
C ASP A 35 -4.70 -9.12 7.64
N LEU A 36 -5.41 -8.11 7.13
CA LEU A 36 -5.38 -6.73 7.62
C LEU A 36 -6.71 -6.38 8.27
N ASP A 37 -6.66 -6.03 9.55
CA ASP A 37 -7.80 -5.51 10.28
C ASP A 37 -8.06 -4.02 9.97
N SER A 38 -9.07 -3.42 10.61
CA SER A 38 -9.41 -2.02 10.34
C SER A 38 -8.33 -1.02 10.78
N LEU A 39 -7.54 -1.34 11.80
CA LEU A 39 -6.42 -0.52 12.24
C LEU A 39 -5.28 -0.62 11.23
N ASP A 40 -4.94 -1.83 10.80
CA ASP A 40 -3.93 -2.07 9.78
C ASP A 40 -4.23 -1.31 8.47
N GLN A 41 -5.49 -1.36 8.03
CA GLN A 41 -5.94 -0.63 6.84
C GLN A 41 -5.78 0.89 7.00
N THR A 42 -5.96 1.41 8.21
CA THR A 42 -5.83 2.83 8.51
C THR A 42 -4.36 3.26 8.49
N GLU A 43 -3.49 2.52 9.15
CA GLU A 43 -2.05 2.79 9.19
C GLU A 43 -1.43 2.72 7.79
N LEU A 44 -1.79 1.69 7.02
CA LEU A 44 -1.38 1.56 5.63
C LEU A 44 -1.84 2.75 4.79
N ARG A 45 -3.08 3.21 4.94
CA ARG A 45 -3.56 4.40 4.19
C ARG A 45 -2.75 5.64 4.52
N ILE A 46 -2.52 5.92 5.80
CA ILE A 46 -1.72 7.07 6.24
C ILE A 46 -0.33 7.02 5.61
N PHE A 47 0.34 5.87 5.69
CA PHE A 47 1.65 5.66 5.06
C PHE A 47 1.62 5.94 3.55
N LEU A 48 0.61 5.42 2.85
CA LEU A 48 0.51 5.61 1.40
C LEU A 48 0.27 7.08 1.02
N GLU A 49 -0.55 7.82 1.77
CA GLU A 49 -0.75 9.25 1.56
C GLU A 49 0.55 10.04 1.79
N GLU A 50 1.25 9.77 2.88
CA GLU A 50 2.48 10.48 3.24
C GLU A 50 3.64 10.17 2.26
N GLU A 51 3.81 8.91 1.90
CA GLU A 51 4.94 8.45 1.09
C GLU A 51 4.76 8.72 -0.41
N TYR A 52 3.52 8.63 -0.91
CA TYR A 52 3.24 8.70 -2.35
C TYR A 52 2.32 9.86 -2.77
N GLY A 53 1.79 10.63 -1.81
CA GLY A 53 0.90 11.77 -2.11
C GLY A 53 -0.41 11.36 -2.76
N VAL A 54 -0.84 10.10 -2.58
CA VAL A 54 -2.17 9.63 -3.00
C VAL A 54 -3.23 10.18 -2.04
N SER A 55 -4.46 10.35 -2.50
CA SER A 55 -5.57 10.83 -1.65
C SER A 55 -6.67 9.79 -1.56
N PHE A 56 -7.14 9.59 -0.34
CA PHE A 56 -8.27 8.71 -0.01
C PHE A 56 -9.60 9.49 0.20
N ASP A 57 -9.60 10.83 0.12
CA ASP A 57 -10.70 11.67 0.63
C ASP A 57 -11.79 12.03 -0.42
N GLU A 58 -11.89 11.33 -1.56
CA GLU A 58 -12.85 11.66 -2.64
C GLU A 58 -14.31 11.19 -2.36
N GLY A 59 -14.74 11.16 -1.11
CA GLY A 59 -16.16 10.98 -0.75
C GLY A 59 -16.78 9.61 -1.05
N GLY A 60 -15.95 8.60 -1.36
CA GLY A 60 -16.37 7.22 -1.61
C GLY A 60 -15.97 6.25 -0.51
N VAL A 61 -16.69 5.13 -0.39
CA VAL A 61 -16.23 3.99 0.43
C VAL A 61 -14.99 3.40 -0.23
N ILE A 62 -13.83 3.56 0.41
CA ILE A 62 -12.59 2.95 -0.07
C ILE A 62 -12.59 1.49 0.35
N SER A 63 -12.60 0.60 -0.65
CA SER A 63 -12.44 -0.83 -0.43
C SER A 63 -11.14 -1.11 0.32
N PRO A 64 -11.14 -2.06 1.27
CA PRO A 64 -9.92 -2.49 1.93
C PRO A 64 -8.94 -3.06 0.91
N PHE A 65 -7.64 -2.86 1.15
CA PHE A 65 -6.61 -3.52 0.38
C PHE A 65 -6.58 -5.00 0.74
N ALA A 66 -6.76 -5.87 -0.26
CA ALA A 66 -6.78 -7.31 -0.06
C ALA A 66 -5.42 -7.96 -0.32
N SER A 67 -4.58 -7.35 -1.16
CA SER A 67 -3.27 -7.89 -1.54
C SER A 67 -2.23 -6.78 -1.74
N ILE A 68 -0.95 -7.16 -1.77
CA ILE A 68 0.15 -6.22 -2.08
C ILE A 68 0.00 -5.68 -3.51
N HIS A 69 -0.48 -6.51 -4.43
CA HIS A 69 -0.81 -6.11 -5.79
C HIS A 69 -1.82 -4.96 -5.82
N ASP A 70 -2.89 -5.03 -5.02
CA ASP A 70 -3.91 -3.98 -4.97
C ASP A 70 -3.32 -2.65 -4.48
N ILE A 71 -2.45 -2.71 -3.48
CA ILE A 71 -1.76 -1.53 -2.93
C ILE A 71 -0.90 -0.88 -4.00
N VAL A 72 -0.05 -1.68 -4.65
CA VAL A 72 0.88 -1.20 -5.68
C VAL A 72 0.12 -0.65 -6.89
N ALA A 73 -0.93 -1.34 -7.34
CA ALA A 73 -1.79 -0.87 -8.43
C ALA A 73 -2.48 0.45 -8.08
N PHE A 74 -2.96 0.60 -6.84
CA PHE A 74 -3.55 1.84 -6.36
C PHE A 74 -2.55 2.99 -6.40
N VAL A 75 -1.35 2.81 -5.83
CA VAL A 75 -0.29 3.82 -5.84
C VAL A 75 0.06 4.23 -7.27
N LEU A 76 0.30 3.26 -8.16
CA LEU A 76 0.63 3.57 -9.56
C LEU A 76 -0.48 4.31 -10.31
N SER A 77 -1.75 4.07 -9.96
CA SER A 77 -2.90 4.73 -10.59
C SER A 77 -3.17 6.15 -10.09
N ARG A 78 -2.75 6.47 -8.85
CA ARG A 78 -3.08 7.72 -8.16
C ARG A 78 -1.88 8.62 -7.91
N ALA A 79 -0.67 8.09 -7.89
CA ALA A 79 0.53 8.87 -7.62
C ALA A 79 0.66 9.96 -8.70
N PRO A 80 0.91 11.21 -8.31
CA PRO A 80 1.11 12.29 -9.27
C PRO A 80 2.31 11.93 -10.13
N VAL A 81 2.07 11.67 -11.42
CA VAL A 81 3.15 11.58 -12.40
C VAL A 81 3.85 12.92 -12.34
N SER A 82 5.06 12.99 -11.78
CA SER A 82 5.82 14.24 -11.77
C SER A 82 6.05 14.63 -13.24
N GLN A 83 5.22 15.55 -13.74
CA GLN A 83 5.39 16.20 -15.05
C GLN A 83 6.42 17.33 -14.93
#